data_AF-A0A9J6DMX0-F1
#
_entry.id   AF-A0A9J6DMX0-F1
#
_cell.length_a   1.000
_cell.length_b   1.000
_cell.length_c   1.000
_cell.angle_alpha   90.00
_cell.angle_beta   90.00
_cell.angle_gamma   90.00
#
_symmetry.space_group_name_H-M   'P 1'
#
loop_
_entity.id
_entity.type
_entity.pdbx_description
1 polymer ?
#
loop_
_entity_poly.entity_id
_entity_poly.type
_entity_poly.pdbx_seq_one_letter_code
_entity_poly.pdbx_strand_id
1 'polypeptide(L)'
;MRCSDVLYLQWKDKRVVNLMSTAHTANKHVIAMRKVKRADRWTKIPVRKPLLIEEYNKGMLGVDKSDQLIASYNVLMKCVRWWKTLFFHCIDIAIVNSFILFEAHRRDHPEIDELSRKTGFDQLAFRIELINQILGTDERHAPPPPPPKKSEHKPQVQEKRRNCKLCYDKRKTQMKTAVLCQPCGVYLCFIPTRDCFREWHETHPH
;
A
#
# COMPACT_ATOMS: atom_id res chain seq x y z
N MET A 1 3.92 29.24 -41.44
CA MET A 1 3.74 28.77 -42.83
C MET A 1 2.98 27.46 -42.79
N ARG A 2 1.96 27.25 -43.62
CA ARG A 2 1.33 25.93 -43.77
C ARG A 2 1.77 25.36 -45.11
N CYS A 3 2.31 24.14 -45.11
CA CYS A 3 2.65 23.39 -46.31
C CYS A 3 1.78 22.14 -46.30
N SER A 4 0.85 22.04 -47.24
CA SER A 4 -0.21 21.02 -47.24
C SER A 4 -0.95 20.97 -45.89
N ASP A 5 -1.02 19.80 -45.26
CA ASP A 5 -1.68 19.60 -43.97
C ASP A 5 -0.80 19.90 -42.75
N VAL A 6 0.44 20.35 -42.95
CA VAL A 6 1.40 20.61 -41.87
C VAL A 6 1.59 22.11 -41.67
N LEU A 7 1.35 22.57 -40.44
CA LEU A 7 1.70 23.89 -39.95
C LEU A 7 3.15 23.89 -39.44
N TYR A 8 3.95 24.80 -39.97
CA TYR A 8 5.27 25.19 -39.46
C TYR A 8 5.13 26.51 -38.71
N LEU A 9 5.46 26.49 -37.43
CA LEU A 9 5.33 27.63 -36.53
C LEU A 9 6.67 27.91 -35.85
N GLN A 10 7.13 29.16 -35.96
CA GLN A 10 8.28 29.66 -35.22
C GLN A 10 7.79 30.70 -34.21
N TRP A 11 8.18 30.53 -32.95
CA TRP A 11 7.87 31.48 -31.88
C TRP A 11 9.12 31.83 -31.10
N LYS A 12 9.28 33.10 -30.76
CA LYS A 12 10.41 33.60 -29.97
C LYS A 12 9.90 34.13 -28.64
N ASP A 13 10.27 33.45 -27.57
CA ASP A 13 10.19 33.98 -26.20
C ASP A 13 11.59 34.49 -25.82
N LYS A 14 12.27 33.86 -24.84
CA LYS A 14 13.71 34.08 -24.60
C LYS A 14 14.59 33.52 -25.71
N ARG A 15 14.19 32.38 -26.27
CA ARG A 15 14.85 31.68 -27.38
C ARG A 15 13.81 31.37 -28.46
N VAL A 16 14.29 31.17 -29.68
CA VAL A 16 13.45 30.75 -30.80
C VAL A 16 13.11 29.27 -30.64
N VAL A 17 11.84 28.93 -30.80
CA VAL A 17 11.31 27.56 -30.81
C VAL A 17 10.59 27.35 -32.13
N ASN A 18 10.91 26.25 -32.80
CA ASN A 18 10.25 25.82 -34.03
C ASN A 18 9.39 24.60 -33.71
N LEU A 19 8.13 24.61 -34.13
CA LEU A 19 7.20 23.50 -33.98
C LEU A 19 6.54 23.18 -35.31
N MET A 20 6.22 21.91 -35.49
CA MET A 20 5.41 21.41 -36.60
C MET A 20 4.14 20.76 -36.05
N SER A 21 3.02 20.94 -36.73
CA SER A 21 1.76 20.29 -36.33
C SER A 21 0.78 20.11 -37.48
N THR A 22 0.06 18.99 -37.47
CA THR A 22 -1.02 18.71 -38.43
C THR A 22 -2.40 19.20 -37.95
N ALA A 23 -2.60 19.34 -36.64
CA ALA A 23 -3.91 19.62 -36.04
C ALA A 23 -4.20 21.11 -35.75
N HIS A 24 -3.16 21.95 -35.72
CA HIS A 24 -3.29 23.34 -35.22
C HIS A 24 -3.36 24.37 -36.34
N THR A 25 -3.82 25.57 -35.99
CA THR A 25 -3.82 26.76 -36.86
C THR A 25 -2.92 27.84 -36.25
N ALA A 26 -2.30 28.66 -37.12
CA ALA A 26 -1.33 29.68 -36.69
C ALA A 26 -1.98 30.84 -35.89
N ASN A 27 -3.29 31.04 -36.03
CA ASN A 27 -3.97 32.24 -35.52
C ASN A 27 -4.45 32.11 -34.07
N LYS A 28 -4.43 30.89 -33.50
CA LYS A 28 -4.88 30.66 -32.12
C LYS A 28 -3.75 30.94 -31.12
N HIS A 29 -4.07 31.73 -30.10
CA HIS A 29 -3.11 32.17 -29.08
C HIS A 29 -3.75 32.14 -27.69
N VAL A 30 -2.91 31.98 -26.68
CA VAL A 30 -3.23 32.12 -25.25
C VAL A 30 -2.35 33.21 -24.63
N ILE A 31 -2.81 33.83 -23.55
CA ILE A 31 -2.02 34.80 -22.80
C ILE A 31 -1.17 34.08 -21.78
N ALA A 32 0.15 34.23 -21.87
CA ALA A 32 1.09 33.75 -20.87
C ALA A 32 1.69 34.94 -20.11
N MET A 33 1.70 34.88 -18.78
CA MET A 33 2.37 35.90 -17.97
C MET A 33 3.87 35.63 -17.92
N ARG A 34 4.68 36.66 -18.19
CA ARG A 34 6.15 36.59 -18.18
C ARG A 34 6.74 37.62 -17.25
N LYS A 35 7.73 37.21 -16.45
CA LYS A 35 8.52 38.12 -15.63
C LYS A 35 9.61 38.76 -16.49
N VAL A 36 9.61 40.08 -16.56
CA VAL A 36 10.64 40.90 -17.22
C VAL A 36 11.23 41.87 -16.22
N LYS A 37 12.54 42.10 -16.32
CA LYS A 37 13.26 43.07 -15.51
C LYS A 37 13.22 44.41 -16.24
N ARG A 38 12.63 45.44 -15.61
CA ARG A 38 12.61 46.83 -16.09
C ARG A 38 13.05 47.73 -14.94
N ALA A 39 14.03 48.61 -15.18
CA ALA A 39 14.56 49.54 -14.18
C ALA A 39 14.82 48.87 -12.81
N ASP A 40 15.55 47.75 -12.85
CA ASP A 40 15.95 46.92 -11.70
C ASP A 40 14.81 46.27 -10.88
N ARG A 41 13.56 46.35 -11.36
CA ARG A 41 12.40 45.69 -10.75
C ARG A 41 11.83 44.60 -11.65
N TRP A 42 11.37 43.51 -11.03
CA TRP A 42 10.66 42.44 -11.73
C TRP A 42 9.18 42.78 -11.89
N THR A 43 8.71 42.82 -13.13
CA THR A 43 7.29 43.06 -13.45
C THR A 43 6.75 41.89 -14.28
N LYS A 44 5.45 41.59 -14.14
CA LYS A 44 4.77 40.57 -14.97
C LYS A 44 4.10 41.28 -16.15
N ILE A 45 4.37 40.82 -17.37
CA ILE A 45 3.72 41.29 -18.58
C ILE A 45 2.92 40.16 -19.25
N PRO A 46 1.77 40.46 -19.87
CA PRO A 46 1.07 39.50 -20.71
C PRO A 46 1.78 39.37 -22.07
N VAL A 47 2.05 38.14 -22.50
CA VAL A 47 2.64 37.82 -23.81
C VAL A 47 1.71 36.88 -24.56
N ARG A 48 1.49 37.15 -25.85
CA ARG A 48 0.76 36.24 -26.74
C ARG A 48 1.63 35.03 -27.05
N LYS A 49 1.19 33.87 -26.58
CA LYS A 49 1.82 32.58 -26.84
C LYS A 49 0.93 31.77 -27.78
N PRO A 50 1.46 31.20 -28.88
CA PRO A 50 0.68 30.32 -29.75
C PRO A 50 0.05 29.16 -28.97
N LEU A 51 -1.21 28.83 -29.29
CA LEU A 51 -1.93 27.74 -28.64
C LEU A 51 -1.19 26.40 -28.79
N LEU A 52 -0.59 26.16 -29.97
CA LEU A 52 0.23 24.99 -30.26
C LEU A 52 1.32 24.76 -29.19
N ILE A 53 1.92 25.82 -28.66
CA ILE A 53 3.00 25.70 -27.65
C ILE A 53 2.42 25.34 -26.29
N GLU A 54 1.24 25.86 -25.96
CA GLU A 54 0.52 25.46 -24.74
C GLU A 54 0.15 23.97 -24.79
N GLU A 55 -0.43 23.52 -25.88
CA GLU A 55 -0.87 22.13 -26.06
C GLU A 55 0.31 21.16 -26.15
N TYR A 56 1.39 21.55 -26.85
CA TYR A 56 2.65 20.80 -26.86
C TYR A 56 3.20 20.63 -25.44
N ASN A 57 3.29 21.70 -24.65
CA ASN A 57 3.80 21.60 -23.29
C ASN A 57 2.89 20.75 -22.38
N LYS A 58 1.58 20.76 -22.59
CA LYS A 58 0.65 19.87 -21.86
C LYS A 58 0.90 18.40 -22.19
N GLY A 59 1.14 18.07 -23.46
CA GLY A 59 1.37 16.70 -23.92
C GLY A 59 2.78 16.17 -23.65
N MET A 60 3.81 17.02 -23.71
CA MET A 60 5.22 16.63 -23.60
C MET A 60 5.57 16.04 -22.21
N LEU A 61 4.88 16.49 -21.15
CA LEU A 61 5.18 16.11 -19.77
C LEU A 61 4.89 14.64 -19.43
N GLY A 62 4.25 13.88 -20.32
CA GLY A 62 3.88 12.48 -20.06
C GLY A 62 5.11 11.58 -19.85
N VAL A 63 6.08 11.67 -20.75
CA VAL A 63 7.32 10.87 -20.70
C VAL A 63 8.16 11.28 -19.49
N ASP A 64 8.37 12.59 -19.29
CA ASP A 64 9.13 13.12 -18.15
C ASP A 64 8.58 12.66 -16.80
N LYS A 65 7.25 12.58 -16.67
CA LYS A 65 6.60 12.09 -15.44
C LYS A 65 6.86 10.60 -15.23
N SER A 66 6.76 9.79 -16.29
CA SER A 66 7.09 8.36 -16.23
C SER A 66 8.55 8.17 -15.80
N ASP A 67 9.47 8.91 -16.40
CA ASP A 67 10.90 8.84 -16.08
C ASP A 67 11.18 9.28 -14.63
N GLN A 68 10.50 10.32 -14.14
CA GLN A 68 10.59 10.73 -12.73
C GLN A 68 10.11 9.65 -11.76
N LEU A 69 8.99 8.99 -12.07
CA LEU A 69 8.45 7.90 -11.24
C LEU A 69 9.36 6.66 -11.26
N ILE A 70 10.00 6.36 -12.39
CA ILE A 70 10.99 5.28 -12.48
C ILE A 70 12.26 5.65 -11.69
N ALA A 71 12.75 6.88 -11.85
CA ALA A 71 13.97 7.34 -11.20
C ALA A 71 13.86 7.39 -9.67
N SER A 72 12.66 7.60 -9.13
CA SER A 72 12.42 7.72 -7.68
C SER A 72 12.71 6.43 -6.91
N TYR A 73 12.39 5.26 -7.49
CA TYR A 73 12.50 3.95 -6.82
C TYR A 73 12.99 2.85 -7.78
N ASN A 74 14.12 3.10 -8.44
CA ASN A 74 14.64 2.23 -9.49
C ASN A 74 15.16 0.89 -8.95
N VAL A 75 14.83 -0.22 -9.63
CA VAL A 75 15.24 -1.60 -9.27
C VAL A 75 16.62 -1.96 -9.84
N LEU A 76 17.20 -1.12 -10.70
CA LEU A 76 18.48 -1.35 -11.37
C LEU A 76 19.61 -1.61 -10.36
N MET A 77 20.07 -2.86 -10.35
CA MET A 77 21.33 -3.23 -9.73
C MET A 77 22.49 -2.94 -10.70
N LYS A 78 23.62 -2.41 -10.20
CA LYS A 78 24.83 -2.24 -11.01
C LYS A 78 25.21 -3.59 -11.64
N CYS A 79 25.13 -3.69 -12.96
CA CYS A 79 25.42 -4.91 -13.71
C CYS A 79 26.18 -4.60 -15.00
N VAL A 80 27.21 -5.40 -15.32
CA VAL A 80 28.07 -5.22 -16.50
C VAL A 80 27.38 -5.69 -17.79
N ARG A 81 26.33 -6.51 -17.69
CA ARG A 81 25.59 -7.06 -18.84
C ARG A 81 24.41 -6.16 -19.22
N TRP A 82 24.47 -5.56 -20.40
CA TRP A 82 23.47 -4.59 -20.90
C TRP A 82 22.03 -5.10 -20.91
N TRP A 83 21.80 -6.39 -21.19
CA TRP A 83 20.44 -6.96 -21.25
C TRP A 83 19.74 -6.94 -19.89
N LYS A 84 20.50 -7.00 -18.78
CA LYS A 84 19.93 -6.90 -17.43
C LYS A 84 19.37 -5.51 -17.19
N THR A 85 20.03 -4.47 -17.68
CA THR A 85 19.53 -3.09 -17.61
C THR A 85 18.17 -2.97 -18.29
N LEU A 86 18.03 -3.54 -19.49
CA LEU A 86 16.75 -3.56 -20.20
C LEU A 86 15.68 -4.34 -19.41
N PHE A 87 16.01 -5.52 -18.92
CA PHE A 87 15.07 -6.36 -18.15
C PHE A 87 14.54 -5.65 -16.90
N PHE A 88 15.42 -5.07 -16.07
CA PHE A 88 15.01 -4.35 -14.87
C PHE A 88 14.24 -3.07 -15.20
N HIS A 89 14.60 -2.38 -16.29
CA HIS A 89 13.83 -1.22 -16.75
C HIS A 89 12.40 -1.60 -17.17
N CYS A 90 12.20 -2.74 -17.84
CA CYS A 90 10.87 -3.25 -18.14
C CYS A 90 10.05 -3.54 -16.87
N ILE A 91 10.68 -4.07 -15.82
CA ILE A 91 10.03 -4.27 -14.52
C ILE A 91 9.62 -2.93 -13.90
N ASP A 92 10.51 -1.93 -13.91
CA ASP A 92 10.17 -0.61 -13.38
C ASP A 92 9.01 0.05 -14.14
N ILE A 93 8.99 -0.05 -15.47
CA ILE A 93 7.88 0.42 -16.30
C ILE A 93 6.58 -0.30 -15.90
N ALA A 94 6.62 -1.63 -15.75
CA ALA A 94 5.45 -2.42 -15.37
C ALA A 94 4.91 -2.01 -13.99
N ILE A 95 5.79 -1.81 -13.00
CA ILE A 95 5.41 -1.37 -11.66
C ILE A 95 4.76 0.02 -11.70
N VAL A 96 5.36 0.98 -12.41
CA VAL A 96 4.84 2.34 -12.54
C VAL A 96 3.47 2.34 -13.23
N ASN A 97 3.33 1.58 -14.33
CA ASN A 97 2.05 1.47 -15.04
C ASN A 97 0.97 0.84 -14.15
N SER A 98 1.30 -0.23 -13.43
CA SER A 98 0.38 -0.85 -12.47
C SER A 98 -0.04 0.11 -11.36
N PHE A 99 0.88 0.95 -10.85
CA PHE A 99 0.55 1.97 -9.86
C PHE A 99 -0.43 3.02 -10.43
N ILE A 100 -0.18 3.53 -11.64
CA ILE A 100 -1.06 4.51 -12.31
C ILE A 100 -2.46 3.90 -12.52
N LEU A 101 -2.53 2.66 -13.00
CA LEU A 101 -3.79 1.95 -13.20
C LEU A 101 -4.52 1.72 -11.87
N PHE A 102 -3.80 1.33 -10.83
CA PHE A 102 -4.36 1.17 -9.49
C PHE A 102 -4.93 2.49 -8.95
N GLU A 103 -4.22 3.61 -9.09
CA GLU A 103 -4.71 4.92 -8.66
C GLU A 103 -5.94 5.38 -9.45
N ALA A 104 -5.98 5.10 -10.76
CA ALA A 104 -7.15 5.38 -11.59
C ALA A 104 -8.35 4.53 -11.13
N HIS A 105 -8.16 3.22 -11.00
CA HIS A 105 -9.20 2.30 -10.56
C HIS A 105 -9.75 2.63 -9.17
N ARG A 106 -8.88 2.96 -8.21
CA ARG A 106 -9.27 3.41 -6.87
C ARG A 106 -10.07 4.72 -6.90
N ARG A 107 -9.75 5.63 -7.82
CA ARG A 107 -10.46 6.91 -7.96
C ARG A 107 -11.85 6.72 -8.55
N ASP A 108 -11.98 5.81 -9.51
CA ASP A 108 -13.24 5.55 -10.22
C ASP A 108 -14.17 4.64 -9.41
N HIS A 109 -13.64 3.86 -8.46
CA HIS A 109 -14.38 2.91 -7.63
C HIS A 109 -14.15 3.11 -6.11
N PRO A 110 -14.58 4.24 -5.53
CA PRO A 110 -14.42 4.52 -4.10
C PRO A 110 -15.23 3.56 -3.19
N GLU A 111 -16.21 2.85 -3.73
CA GLU A 111 -17.06 1.89 -3.04
C GLU A 111 -16.39 0.53 -2.75
N ILE A 112 -15.27 0.23 -3.41
CA ILE A 112 -14.58 -1.05 -3.26
C ILE A 112 -13.57 -0.95 -2.11
N ASP A 113 -13.92 -1.54 -0.96
CA ASP A 113 -13.08 -1.54 0.25
C ASP A 113 -11.67 -2.13 0.01
N GLU A 114 -11.54 -3.11 -0.87
CA GLU A 114 -10.26 -3.75 -1.23
C GLU A 114 -9.27 -2.77 -1.87
N LEU A 115 -9.76 -1.73 -2.55
CA LEU A 115 -8.96 -0.67 -3.17
C LEU A 115 -8.62 0.47 -2.18
N SER A 116 -9.31 0.52 -1.04
CA SER A 116 -9.14 1.57 -0.05
C SER A 116 -7.73 1.53 0.55
N ARG A 117 -7.06 2.68 0.58
CA ARG A 117 -5.74 2.85 1.19
C ARG A 117 -5.73 4.09 2.06
N LYS A 118 -4.84 4.10 3.06
CA LYS A 118 -4.66 5.25 3.95
C LYS A 118 -4.27 6.50 3.14
N THR A 119 -4.64 7.67 3.66
CA THR A 119 -4.18 8.96 3.13
C THR A 119 -2.65 8.99 3.07
N GLY A 120 -2.09 9.37 1.91
CA GLY A 120 -0.64 9.37 1.70
C GLY A 120 -0.06 8.07 1.14
N PHE A 121 -0.90 7.17 0.60
CA PHE A 121 -0.43 5.98 -0.10
C PHE A 121 0.26 6.35 -1.41
N ASP A 122 1.59 6.41 -1.37
CA ASP A 122 2.45 6.78 -2.48
C ASP A 122 3.02 5.56 -3.22
N GLN A 123 3.86 5.80 -4.23
CA GLN A 123 4.45 4.75 -5.06
C GLN A 123 5.35 3.80 -4.24
N LEU A 124 6.00 4.29 -3.18
CA LEU A 124 6.81 3.44 -2.30
C LEU A 124 5.93 2.47 -1.52
N ALA A 125 4.84 2.97 -0.93
CA ALA A 125 3.87 2.13 -0.23
C ALA A 125 3.29 1.06 -1.17
N PHE A 126 2.98 1.43 -2.41
CA PHE A 126 2.54 0.49 -3.44
C PHE A 126 3.57 -0.59 -3.75
N ARG A 127 4.85 -0.22 -3.91
CA ARG A 127 5.93 -1.18 -4.16
C ARG A 127 6.11 -2.16 -3.00
N ILE A 128 6.07 -1.68 -1.76
CA ILE A 128 6.17 -2.53 -0.56
C ILE A 128 5.00 -3.52 -0.51
N GLU A 129 3.78 -3.04 -0.77
CA GLU A 129 2.59 -3.89 -0.85
C GLU A 129 2.73 -4.97 -1.94
N LEU A 130 3.17 -4.58 -3.14
CA LEU A 130 3.40 -5.52 -4.24
C LEU A 130 4.43 -6.59 -3.87
N ILE A 131 5.53 -6.20 -3.21
CA ILE A 131 6.55 -7.14 -2.73
C ILE A 131 5.94 -8.13 -1.72
N ASN A 132 5.14 -7.65 -0.76
CA ASN A 132 4.50 -8.52 0.22
C ASN A 132 3.51 -9.50 -0.43
N GLN A 133 2.76 -9.06 -1.45
CA GLN A 133 1.88 -9.93 -2.21
C GLN A 133 2.64 -11.01 -2.98
N ILE A 134 3.75 -10.66 -3.62
CA ILE A 134 4.61 -11.62 -4.33
C ILE A 134 5.24 -12.63 -3.37
N LEU A 135 5.64 -12.19 -2.17
CA LEU A 135 6.23 -13.05 -1.14
C LEU A 135 5.19 -13.85 -0.33
N GLY A 136 3.90 -13.58 -0.50
CA GLY A 136 2.83 -14.18 0.28
C GLY A 136 2.81 -13.74 1.76
N THR A 137 3.40 -12.59 2.06
CA THR A 137 3.46 -11.98 3.42
C THR A 137 2.41 -10.89 3.62
N ASP A 138 1.52 -10.68 2.65
CA ASP A 138 0.43 -9.71 2.75
C ASP A 138 -0.65 -10.22 3.71
N GLU A 139 -0.71 -9.63 4.90
CA GLU A 139 -1.68 -9.98 5.94
C GLU A 139 -3.13 -9.72 5.52
N ARG A 140 -3.38 -8.90 4.50
CA ARG A 140 -4.74 -8.65 3.98
C ARG A 140 -5.40 -9.88 3.36
N HIS A 141 -4.61 -10.79 2.82
CA HIS A 141 -5.08 -12.03 2.21
C HIS A 141 -4.77 -13.26 3.07
N ALA A 142 -4.26 -13.05 4.30
CA ALA A 142 -4.04 -14.15 5.22
C ALA A 142 -5.38 -14.81 5.55
N PRO A 143 -5.49 -16.14 5.49
CA PRO A 143 -6.68 -16.82 5.97
C PRO A 143 -6.92 -16.39 7.42
N PRO A 144 -8.19 -16.20 7.82
CA PRO A 144 -8.52 -15.83 9.19
C PRO A 144 -7.82 -16.80 10.14
N PRO A 145 -7.27 -16.30 11.27
CA PRO A 145 -6.60 -17.17 12.22
C PRO A 145 -7.53 -18.35 12.54
N PRO A 146 -6.99 -19.58 12.58
CA PRO A 146 -7.81 -20.75 12.86
C PRO A 146 -8.61 -20.47 14.13
N PRO A 147 -9.89 -20.90 14.19
CA PRO A 147 -10.70 -20.71 15.39
C PRO A 147 -9.89 -21.20 16.59
N PRO A 148 -9.93 -20.49 17.73
CA PRO A 148 -9.17 -20.89 18.91
C PRO A 148 -9.48 -22.36 19.18
N LYS A 149 -8.44 -23.21 19.16
CA LYS A 149 -8.61 -24.63 19.49
C LYS A 149 -9.35 -24.67 20.82
N LYS A 150 -10.51 -25.35 20.88
CA LYS A 150 -11.20 -25.62 22.14
C LYS A 150 -10.14 -26.11 23.12
N SER A 151 -9.88 -25.37 24.18
CA SER A 151 -8.85 -25.70 25.13
C SER A 151 -9.17 -27.08 25.71
N GLU A 152 -8.40 -28.10 25.35
CA GLU A 152 -8.64 -29.44 25.90
C GLU A 152 -8.29 -29.41 27.39
N HIS A 153 -9.32 -29.47 28.23
CA HIS A 153 -9.17 -29.49 29.68
C HIS A 153 -8.68 -30.87 30.13
N LYS A 154 -7.36 -31.04 30.24
CA LYS A 154 -6.72 -32.28 30.70
C LYS A 154 -6.18 -32.14 32.12
N PRO A 155 -6.34 -33.16 32.98
CA PRO A 155 -5.76 -33.15 34.33
C PRO A 155 -4.24 -33.22 34.23
N GLN A 156 -3.54 -32.26 34.83
CA GLN A 156 -2.09 -32.24 34.89
C GLN A 156 -1.61 -32.30 36.34
N VAL A 157 -0.68 -33.21 36.63
CA VAL A 157 -0.08 -33.33 37.96
C VAL A 157 1.02 -32.29 38.12
N GLN A 158 0.97 -31.55 39.22
CA GLN A 158 1.95 -30.53 39.61
C GLN A 158 2.69 -30.99 40.88
N GLU A 159 3.94 -30.57 41.06
CA GLU A 159 4.72 -30.88 42.27
C GLU A 159 4.09 -30.29 43.54
N LYS A 160 3.59 -29.05 43.44
CA LYS A 160 2.97 -28.35 44.57
C LYS A 160 1.48 -28.69 44.66
N ARG A 161 1.08 -29.21 45.82
CA ARG A 161 -0.33 -29.47 46.14
C ARG A 161 -1.01 -28.20 46.65
N ARG A 162 -2.18 -27.88 46.10
CA ARG A 162 -3.05 -26.80 46.58
C ARG A 162 -4.43 -27.32 46.94
N ASN A 163 -5.23 -26.51 47.62
CA ASN A 163 -6.60 -26.88 47.96
C ASN A 163 -7.45 -27.01 46.69
N CYS A 164 -8.22 -28.10 46.63
CA CYS A 164 -9.21 -28.34 45.60
C CYS A 164 -10.29 -27.27 45.67
N LYS A 165 -10.45 -26.49 44.59
CA LYS A 165 -11.38 -25.36 44.52
C LYS A 165 -12.83 -25.80 44.77
N LEU A 166 -13.25 -26.88 44.12
CA LEU A 166 -14.62 -27.38 44.24
C LEU A 166 -14.95 -27.96 45.63
N CYS A 167 -13.99 -28.64 46.28
CA CYS A 167 -14.18 -29.13 47.66
C CYS A 167 -14.26 -27.97 48.66
N TYR A 168 -13.46 -26.94 48.45
CA TYR A 168 -13.50 -25.74 49.27
C TYR A 168 -14.81 -24.98 49.09
N ASP A 169 -15.28 -24.80 47.86
CA ASP A 169 -16.46 -23.99 47.57
C ASP A 169 -17.77 -24.69 47.95
N LYS A 170 -17.99 -25.93 47.49
CA LYS A 170 -19.25 -26.68 47.72
C LYS A 170 -19.28 -27.40 49.07
N ARG A 171 -18.18 -28.07 49.44
CA ARG A 171 -18.14 -28.99 50.58
C ARG A 171 -17.52 -28.35 51.83
N LYS A 172 -17.05 -27.10 51.74
CA LYS A 172 -16.34 -26.36 52.81
C LYS A 172 -15.20 -27.17 53.46
N THR A 173 -14.57 -28.05 52.69
CA THR A 173 -13.47 -28.90 53.15
C THR A 173 -12.16 -28.52 52.49
N GLN A 174 -11.07 -28.49 53.28
CA GLN A 174 -9.73 -28.20 52.78
C GLN A 174 -9.03 -29.48 52.33
N MET A 175 -9.20 -29.82 51.06
CA MET A 175 -8.66 -31.05 50.47
C MET A 175 -7.54 -30.71 49.51
N LYS A 176 -6.31 -31.18 49.78
CA LYS A 176 -5.15 -30.88 48.93
C LYS A 176 -5.07 -31.82 47.73
N THR A 177 -4.89 -31.28 46.53
CA THR A 177 -4.71 -32.02 45.27
C THR A 177 -3.49 -31.50 44.51
N ALA A 178 -2.82 -32.39 43.77
CA ALA A 178 -1.73 -32.06 42.86
C ALA A 178 -2.23 -31.76 41.44
N VAL A 179 -3.50 -32.01 41.16
CA VAL A 179 -4.04 -31.94 39.79
C VAL A 179 -4.55 -30.54 39.49
N LEU A 180 -3.99 -29.94 38.45
CA LEU A 180 -4.31 -28.61 37.92
C LEU A 180 -4.98 -28.75 36.56
N CYS A 181 -6.05 -28.00 36.34
CA CYS A 181 -6.50 -27.65 35.01
C CYS A 181 -5.76 -26.38 34.57
N GLN A 182 -4.82 -26.48 33.62
CA GLN A 182 -4.05 -25.33 33.15
C GLN A 182 -4.94 -24.24 32.51
N PRO A 183 -5.88 -24.57 31.59
CA PRO A 183 -6.77 -23.56 31.02
C PRO A 183 -7.60 -22.80 32.04
N CYS A 184 -8.06 -23.46 33.12
CA CYS A 184 -8.89 -22.83 34.15
C CYS A 184 -8.10 -22.24 35.33
N GLY A 185 -6.81 -22.57 35.48
CA GLY A 185 -5.99 -22.15 36.61
C GLY A 185 -6.41 -22.70 37.98
N VAL A 186 -7.24 -23.76 38.01
CA VAL A 186 -7.80 -24.32 39.26
C VAL A 186 -7.27 -25.71 39.58
N TYR A 187 -7.03 -25.96 40.87
CA TYR A 187 -6.67 -27.27 41.39
C TYR A 187 -7.93 -28.07 41.73
N LEU A 188 -8.04 -29.30 41.24
CA LEU A 188 -9.22 -30.15 41.37
C LEU A 188 -8.83 -31.59 41.76
N CYS A 189 -9.68 -32.28 42.52
CA CYS A 189 -9.46 -33.70 42.81
C CYS A 189 -9.71 -34.55 41.57
N PHE A 190 -8.80 -35.49 41.28
CA PHE A 190 -8.95 -36.48 40.23
C PHE A 190 -8.46 -37.84 40.77
N ILE A 191 -9.28 -38.43 41.63
CA ILE A 191 -9.01 -39.71 42.30
C ILE A 191 -10.28 -40.59 42.22
N PRO A 192 -10.17 -41.93 42.34
CA PRO A 192 -11.32 -42.83 42.15
C PRO A 192 -12.53 -42.53 43.05
N THR A 193 -12.30 -42.06 44.28
CA THR A 193 -13.36 -41.72 45.23
C THR A 193 -13.92 -40.31 45.04
N ARG A 194 -13.27 -39.46 44.20
CA ARG A 194 -13.62 -38.06 44.04
C ARG A 194 -13.07 -37.45 42.75
N ASP A 195 -13.95 -37.28 41.77
CA ASP A 195 -13.66 -36.64 40.50
C ASP A 195 -14.24 -35.22 40.45
N CYS A 196 -13.60 -34.29 41.16
CA CYS A 196 -13.95 -32.86 41.09
C CYS A 196 -13.51 -32.23 39.77
N PHE A 197 -12.59 -32.86 39.04
CA PHE A 197 -12.13 -32.38 37.75
C PHE A 197 -13.28 -32.43 36.73
N ARG A 198 -13.96 -33.56 36.62
CA ARG A 198 -15.13 -33.70 35.74
C ARG A 198 -16.29 -32.79 36.15
N GLU A 199 -16.65 -32.80 37.44
CA GLU A 199 -17.76 -32.01 37.99
C GLU A 199 -17.59 -30.49 37.74
N TRP A 200 -16.36 -29.99 37.81
CA TRP A 200 -16.06 -28.58 37.51
C TRP A 200 -16.33 -28.22 36.04
N HIS A 201 -15.87 -29.06 35.10
CA HIS A 201 -16.00 -28.78 33.66
C HIS A 201 -17.41 -29.08 33.11
N GLU A 202 -18.22 -29.89 33.81
CA GLU A 202 -19.65 -30.03 33.52
C GLU A 202 -20.45 -28.79 33.96
N THR A 203 -20.04 -28.13 35.05
CA THR A 203 -20.74 -26.96 35.62
C THR A 203 -20.24 -25.61 35.12
N HIS A 204 -19.05 -25.57 34.52
CA HIS A 204 -18.45 -24.37 33.92
C HIS A 204 -18.02 -24.65 32.47
N PRO A 205 -18.97 -24.82 31.54
CA PRO A 205 -18.65 -24.97 30.13
C PRO A 205 -18.04 -23.69 29.54
N HIS A 206 -17.06 -23.85 28.67
CA HIS A 206 -16.32 -22.80 27.97
C HIS A 206 -16.77 -22.64 26.51
#